data_AF-A0A2G8HWJ6-F1
#
_entry.id   AF-A0A2G8HWJ6-F1
#
_cell.length_a   1.000
_cell.length_b   1.000
_cell.length_c   1.000
_cell.angle_alpha   90.00
_cell.angle_beta   90.00
_cell.angle_gamma   90.00
#
_symmetry.space_group_name_H-M   'P 1'
#
loop_
_entity.id
_entity.type
_entity.pdbx_description
1 polymer ?
#
loop_
_entity_poly.entity_id
_entity_poly.type
_entity_poly.pdbx_seq_one_letter_code
_entity_poly.pdbx_strand_id
1 'polypeptide(L)'
;MANSFKLLVLTLLCSCAANVVHNEAINVEIVYAKPDMNKCVFLKEVSGSQGNWVTGDFTSNEDLLVGARNTLKNNTYSLGGNVVHVHEVTNASAWKAAGNTATAITGSAYSCEKTPLTALQKKALYKANLRKELISLSKNCNIGNGESCWGAAWRSSALNKKENAYAFLEKAFKAGWKNWEHLESDKDIEVIRNTDRFKALVSKYRK
;
A
#
# COMPACT_ATOMS: atom_id res chain seq x y z
N MET A 1 17.66 -31.40 46.47
CA MET A 1 17.47 -32.12 45.19
C MET A 1 15.98 -32.31 45.00
N ALA A 2 15.26 -31.85 43.97
CA ALA A 2 15.60 -31.08 42.79
C ALA A 2 14.37 -30.20 42.51
N ASN A 3 14.57 -28.88 42.49
CA ASN A 3 13.53 -27.87 42.30
C ASN A 3 13.83 -27.20 40.96
N SER A 4 13.68 -27.94 39.85
CA SER A 4 14.25 -27.51 38.55
C SER A 4 13.57 -28.16 37.34
N PHE A 5 12.24 -28.24 37.29
CA PHE A 5 11.55 -28.73 36.08
C PHE A 5 10.21 -28.06 35.79
N LYS A 6 10.11 -26.73 35.97
CA LYS A 6 8.90 -25.95 35.64
C LYS A 6 9.16 -24.69 34.80
N LEU A 7 10.20 -24.69 33.96
CA LEU A 7 10.49 -23.54 33.11
C LEU A 7 11.03 -23.96 31.73
N LEU A 8 10.22 -24.65 30.92
CA LEU A 8 10.55 -24.87 29.51
C LEU A 8 9.32 -25.05 28.60
N VAL A 9 8.22 -24.33 28.88
CA VAL A 9 7.03 -24.32 28.00
C VAL A 9 6.48 -22.89 27.92
N LEU A 10 7.30 -21.93 27.49
CA LEU A 10 6.81 -20.57 27.18
C LEU A 10 7.48 -19.95 25.94
N THR A 11 8.16 -20.73 25.11
CA THR A 11 8.89 -20.18 23.97
C THR A 11 8.48 -20.86 22.67
N LEU A 12 7.95 -20.01 21.77
CA LEU A 12 7.85 -20.16 20.32
C LEU A 12 6.51 -20.71 19.78
N LEU A 13 5.45 -19.89 19.90
CA LEU A 13 4.47 -19.80 18.81
C LEU A 13 5.11 -19.01 17.64
N CYS A 14 6.07 -19.64 16.95
CA CYS A 14 6.56 -19.14 15.67
C CYS A 14 5.58 -19.59 14.59
N SER A 15 4.52 -18.82 14.37
CA SER A 15 3.80 -18.94 13.11
C SER A 15 4.76 -18.58 11.97
N CYS A 16 4.82 -19.42 10.94
CA CYS A 16 5.62 -19.13 9.75
C CYS A 16 4.94 -17.98 8.99
N ALA A 17 5.68 -16.89 8.75
CA ALA A 17 5.22 -15.75 7.97
C ALA A 17 5.43 -15.98 6.47
N ALA A 18 4.76 -15.17 5.65
CA ALA A 18 4.98 -15.15 4.22
C ALA A 18 6.42 -14.75 3.83
N ASN A 19 6.96 -15.39 2.79
CA ASN A 19 8.22 -15.04 2.14
C ASN A 19 8.20 -13.57 1.74
N VAL A 20 9.31 -12.88 1.95
CA VAL A 20 9.40 -11.44 1.70
C VAL A 20 9.59 -11.16 0.21
N VAL A 21 8.82 -10.22 -0.32
CA VAL A 21 9.06 -9.69 -1.67
C VAL A 21 10.23 -8.71 -1.63
N HIS A 22 11.17 -8.84 -2.57
CA HIS A 22 12.28 -7.90 -2.71
C HIS A 22 11.76 -6.54 -3.19
N ASN A 23 12.37 -5.45 -2.75
CA ASN A 23 11.91 -4.09 -3.05
C ASN A 23 11.79 -3.83 -4.56
N GLU A 24 12.70 -4.42 -5.33
CA GLU A 24 12.78 -4.29 -6.78
C GLU A 24 11.69 -5.11 -7.50
N ALA A 25 11.26 -6.21 -6.89
CA ALA A 25 10.21 -7.09 -7.39
C ALA A 25 8.79 -6.63 -7.02
N ILE A 26 8.64 -5.60 -6.17
CA ILE A 26 7.33 -5.09 -5.72
C ILE A 26 6.43 -4.71 -6.91
N ASN A 27 7.01 -4.22 -8.00
CA ASN A 27 6.27 -3.75 -9.17
C ASN A 27 6.06 -4.81 -10.26
N VAL A 28 6.47 -6.06 -10.03
CA VAL A 28 6.11 -7.16 -10.93
C VAL A 28 4.59 -7.37 -10.85
N GLU A 29 3.93 -7.26 -11.99
CA GLU A 29 2.49 -7.43 -12.11
C GLU A 29 2.14 -8.90 -12.31
N ILE A 30 1.21 -9.41 -11.49
CA ILE A 30 0.65 -10.75 -11.64
C ILE A 30 -0.67 -10.60 -12.39
N VAL A 31 -0.75 -11.16 -13.59
CA VAL A 31 -1.94 -11.11 -14.46
C VAL A 31 -2.49 -12.51 -14.72
N TYR A 32 -3.80 -12.61 -14.87
CA TYR A 32 -4.49 -13.87 -15.23
C TYR A 32 -4.99 -13.88 -16.68
N ALA A 33 -4.90 -12.73 -17.36
CA ALA A 33 -5.15 -12.62 -18.79
C ALA A 33 -3.83 -12.56 -19.53
N LYS A 34 -3.77 -13.20 -20.70
CA LYS A 34 -2.55 -13.23 -21.51
C LYS A 34 -2.13 -11.79 -21.88
N PRO A 35 -0.87 -11.39 -21.63
CA PRO A 35 -0.41 -10.05 -21.96
C PRO A 35 -0.39 -9.80 -23.48
N ASP A 36 -0.34 -8.52 -23.87
CA ASP A 36 -0.21 -8.12 -25.28
C ASP A 36 1.21 -8.44 -25.78
N MET A 37 1.32 -9.46 -26.63
CA MET A 37 2.60 -9.98 -27.15
C MET A 37 3.32 -8.97 -28.05
N ASN A 38 2.65 -7.91 -28.53
CA ASN A 38 3.32 -6.85 -29.28
C ASN A 38 4.16 -5.92 -28.38
N LYS A 39 3.88 -5.93 -27.07
CA LYS A 39 4.54 -5.06 -26.08
C LYS A 39 5.32 -5.87 -25.04
N CYS A 40 5.27 -7.20 -25.12
CA CYS A 40 5.79 -8.11 -24.12
C CYS A 40 6.62 -9.21 -24.76
N VAL A 41 7.85 -9.37 -24.28
CA VAL A 41 8.76 -10.44 -24.67
C VAL A 41 8.67 -11.56 -23.64
N PHE A 42 8.36 -12.78 -24.08
CA PHE A 42 8.43 -13.96 -23.22
C PHE A 42 9.88 -14.22 -22.80
N LEU A 43 10.10 -14.41 -21.50
CA LEU A 43 11.41 -14.68 -20.95
C LEU A 43 11.57 -16.17 -20.66
N LYS A 44 10.76 -16.68 -19.73
CA LYS A 44 10.79 -18.07 -19.27
C LYS A 44 9.51 -18.41 -18.52
N GLU A 45 9.20 -19.68 -18.41
CA GLU A 45 8.30 -20.15 -17.38
C GLU A 45 8.92 -19.96 -15.99
N VAL A 46 8.07 -19.61 -15.03
CA VAL A 46 8.46 -19.28 -13.67
C VAL A 46 7.46 -19.90 -12.70
N SER A 47 7.97 -20.26 -11.53
CA SER A 47 7.14 -20.73 -10.42
C SER A 47 7.49 -19.99 -9.14
N GLY A 48 6.53 -19.93 -8.23
CA GLY A 48 6.71 -19.43 -6.87
C GLY A 48 5.92 -20.28 -5.91
N SER A 49 6.51 -20.63 -4.77
CA SER A 49 5.86 -21.47 -3.77
C SER A 49 6.18 -21.02 -2.36
N GLN A 50 5.32 -21.42 -1.44
CA GLN A 50 5.57 -21.39 0.00
C GLN A 50 4.92 -22.61 0.67
N GLY A 51 5.56 -23.07 1.74
CA GLY A 51 5.08 -24.17 2.56
C GLY A 51 5.71 -25.49 2.16
N ASN A 52 5.58 -26.46 3.06
CA ASN A 52 5.96 -27.85 2.89
C ASN A 52 5.25 -28.66 3.97
N TRP A 53 5.51 -29.97 4.02
CA TRP A 53 4.90 -30.88 4.99
C TRP A 53 5.23 -30.56 6.46
N VAL A 54 6.23 -29.73 6.74
CA VAL A 54 6.65 -29.34 8.10
C VAL A 54 6.09 -27.96 8.48
N THR A 55 6.28 -26.96 7.63
CA THR A 55 5.93 -25.57 7.93
C THR A 55 4.48 -25.25 7.59
N GLY A 56 3.85 -26.06 6.75
CA GLY A 56 2.51 -25.86 6.24
C GLY A 56 1.44 -25.72 7.31
N ASP A 57 1.42 -26.64 8.28
CA ASP A 57 0.43 -26.64 9.37
C ASP A 57 0.55 -25.44 10.33
N PHE A 58 1.67 -24.71 10.27
CA PHE A 58 1.93 -23.52 11.09
C PHE A 58 1.96 -22.22 10.27
N THR A 59 1.59 -22.30 8.99
CA THR A 59 1.50 -21.14 8.08
C THR A 59 0.03 -20.97 7.72
N SER A 60 -0.50 -19.74 7.82
CA SER A 60 -1.89 -19.52 7.40
C SER A 60 -2.03 -19.73 5.89
N ASN A 61 -3.19 -20.18 5.42
CA ASN A 61 -3.45 -20.30 3.97
C ASN A 61 -3.22 -18.98 3.23
N GLU A 62 -3.51 -17.85 3.88
CA GLU A 62 -3.23 -16.52 3.34
C GLU A 62 -1.73 -16.28 3.21
N ASP A 63 -0.94 -16.57 4.25
CA ASP A 63 0.51 -16.42 4.21
C ASP A 63 1.15 -17.35 3.17
N LEU A 64 0.65 -18.58 3.01
CA LEU A 64 1.08 -19.50 1.95
C LEU A 64 0.87 -18.89 0.56
N LEU A 65 -0.29 -18.29 0.31
CA LEU A 65 -0.60 -17.65 -0.96
C LEU A 65 0.22 -16.38 -1.18
N VAL A 66 0.30 -15.49 -0.18
CA VAL A 66 1.10 -14.26 -0.23
C VAL A 66 2.58 -14.60 -0.45
N GLY A 67 3.08 -15.60 0.25
CA GLY A 67 4.42 -16.12 0.12
C GLY A 67 4.74 -16.66 -1.25
N ALA A 68 3.89 -17.54 -1.79
CA ALA A 68 4.02 -18.07 -3.14
C ALA A 68 4.01 -16.94 -4.19
N ARG A 69 3.14 -15.94 -4.03
CA ARG A 69 3.12 -14.75 -4.89
C ARG A 69 4.39 -13.91 -4.78
N ASN A 70 4.94 -13.73 -3.58
CA ASN A 70 6.18 -12.98 -3.37
C ASN A 70 7.37 -13.71 -4.01
N THR A 71 7.48 -15.03 -3.81
CA THR A 71 8.47 -15.87 -4.49
C THR A 71 8.34 -15.75 -6.01
N LEU A 72 7.12 -15.84 -6.55
CA LEU A 72 6.86 -15.72 -7.99
C LEU A 72 7.34 -14.37 -8.55
N LYS A 73 7.08 -13.27 -7.82
CA LYS A 73 7.53 -11.93 -8.21
C LYS A 73 9.04 -11.81 -8.16
N ASN A 74 9.68 -12.31 -7.10
CA ASN A 74 11.14 -12.30 -6.96
C ASN A 74 11.81 -13.07 -8.12
N ASN A 75 11.28 -14.26 -8.44
CA ASN A 75 11.79 -15.09 -9.54
C ASN A 75 11.53 -14.47 -10.92
N THR A 76 10.40 -13.78 -11.11
CA THR A 76 10.12 -13.05 -12.35
C THR A 76 11.07 -11.88 -12.51
N TYR A 77 11.30 -11.13 -11.43
CA TYR A 77 12.21 -9.99 -11.43
C TYR A 77 13.66 -10.40 -11.69
N SER A 78 14.13 -11.53 -11.13
CA SER A 78 15.50 -12.02 -11.34
C SER A 78 15.79 -12.41 -12.79
N LEU A 79 14.75 -12.68 -13.58
CA LEU A 79 14.83 -12.90 -15.03
C LEU A 79 14.83 -11.59 -15.85
N GLY A 80 14.72 -10.42 -15.20
CA GLY A 80 14.51 -9.13 -15.86
C GLY A 80 13.05 -8.86 -16.26
N GLY A 81 12.12 -9.70 -15.80
CA GLY A 81 10.69 -9.56 -16.09
C GLY A 81 9.98 -8.58 -15.17
N ASN A 82 8.88 -8.02 -15.66
CA ASN A 82 8.00 -7.12 -14.90
C ASN A 82 6.52 -7.56 -14.94
N VAL A 83 6.19 -8.61 -15.68
CA VAL A 83 4.84 -9.20 -15.73
C VAL A 83 4.95 -10.72 -15.65
N VAL A 84 4.07 -11.37 -14.89
CA VAL A 84 3.88 -12.82 -14.90
C VAL A 84 2.42 -13.15 -15.21
N HIS A 85 2.21 -13.94 -16.26
CA HIS A 85 0.92 -14.52 -16.60
C HIS A 85 0.75 -15.84 -15.87
N VAL A 86 -0.16 -15.88 -14.90
CA VAL A 86 -0.44 -17.08 -14.09
C VAL A 86 -1.24 -18.08 -14.92
N HIS A 87 -0.77 -19.33 -14.93
CA HIS A 87 -1.48 -20.44 -15.55
C HIS A 87 -2.27 -21.23 -14.51
N GLU A 88 -1.67 -21.51 -13.36
CA GLU A 88 -2.26 -22.37 -12.34
C GLU A 88 -1.86 -21.95 -10.93
N VAL A 89 -2.78 -22.18 -9.98
CA VAL A 89 -2.54 -22.09 -8.54
C VAL A 89 -2.76 -23.48 -7.90
N THR A 90 -1.63 -24.09 -7.60
CA THR A 90 -1.33 -25.28 -6.80
C THR A 90 -1.64 -25.21 -5.31
N ASN A 91 -2.61 -25.92 -4.72
CA ASN A 91 -2.68 -26.11 -3.26
C ASN A 91 -2.46 -27.57 -2.89
N ALA A 92 -1.51 -27.84 -2.01
CA ALA A 92 -1.25 -29.17 -1.46
C ALA A 92 -1.74 -29.25 -0.02
N SER A 93 -2.22 -30.42 0.39
CA SER A 93 -2.58 -30.75 1.78
C SER A 93 -1.94 -32.09 2.17
N ALA A 94 -1.72 -32.29 3.48
CA ALA A 94 -1.20 -33.54 4.02
C ALA A 94 -2.26 -34.28 4.85
N TRP A 95 -2.05 -35.56 5.11
CA TRP A 95 -2.93 -36.36 5.96
C TRP A 95 -3.02 -35.76 7.37
N LYS A 96 -4.25 -35.44 7.81
CA LYS A 96 -4.58 -34.73 9.07
C LYS A 96 -4.13 -33.25 9.13
N ALA A 97 -3.71 -32.66 8.01
CA ALA A 97 -3.48 -31.22 7.96
C ALA A 97 -4.80 -30.46 8.19
N ALA A 98 -4.76 -29.40 8.97
CA ALA A 98 -5.93 -28.53 9.22
C ALA A 98 -6.21 -27.58 8.05
N GLY A 99 -5.30 -27.49 7.07
CA GLY A 99 -5.38 -26.60 5.92
C GLY A 99 -4.41 -26.99 4.81
N ASN A 100 -3.98 -26.01 4.02
CA ASN A 100 -2.98 -26.25 2.99
C ASN A 100 -1.61 -26.37 3.66
N THR A 101 -0.78 -27.29 3.17
CA THR A 101 0.60 -27.42 3.62
C THR A 101 1.58 -26.70 2.70
N ALA A 102 1.20 -26.51 1.43
CA ALA A 102 1.95 -25.70 0.49
C ALA A 102 1.01 -25.08 -0.56
N THR A 103 1.39 -23.89 -1.02
CA THR A 103 0.80 -23.25 -2.19
C THR A 103 1.90 -23.00 -3.22
N ALA A 104 1.63 -23.34 -4.47
CA ALA A 104 2.52 -23.12 -5.61
C ALA A 104 1.76 -22.39 -6.72
N ILE A 105 2.43 -21.50 -7.43
CA ILE A 105 1.88 -20.76 -8.57
C ILE A 105 2.85 -20.96 -9.72
N THR A 106 2.33 -21.33 -10.88
CA THR A 106 3.10 -21.45 -12.12
C THR A 106 2.60 -20.43 -13.14
N GLY A 107 3.53 -19.95 -13.96
CA GLY A 107 3.21 -18.93 -14.95
C GLY A 107 4.33 -18.73 -15.96
N SER A 108 4.09 -17.79 -16.87
CA SER A 108 5.08 -17.31 -17.84
C SER A 108 5.51 -15.91 -17.48
N ALA A 109 6.83 -15.70 -17.32
CA ALA A 109 7.43 -14.39 -17.09
C ALA A 109 7.64 -13.64 -18.41
N TYR A 110 7.35 -12.34 -18.39
CA TYR A 110 7.50 -11.44 -19.52
C TYR A 110 8.24 -10.16 -19.11
N SER A 111 8.99 -9.61 -20.06
CA SER A 111 9.45 -8.22 -20.04
C SER A 111 8.54 -7.40 -20.96
N CYS A 112 7.71 -6.56 -20.37
CA CYS A 112 6.73 -5.72 -21.05
C CYS A 112 7.11 -4.24 -21.01
N GLU A 113 6.83 -3.54 -22.10
CA GLU A 113 6.90 -2.08 -22.14
C GLU A 113 5.88 -1.46 -21.17
N LYS A 114 6.35 -0.59 -20.29
CA LYS A 114 5.46 0.16 -19.40
C LYS A 114 4.66 1.15 -20.23
N THR A 115 3.37 0.89 -20.37
CA THR A 115 2.48 1.86 -21.02
C THR A 115 2.37 3.10 -20.13
N PRO A 116 2.62 4.32 -20.66
CA PRO A 116 2.46 5.52 -19.86
C PRO A 116 1.00 5.69 -19.44
N LEU A 117 0.77 6.06 -18.18
CA LEU A 117 -0.57 6.31 -17.67
C LEU A 117 -1.27 7.41 -18.48
N THR A 118 -2.54 7.20 -18.80
CA THR A 118 -3.39 8.24 -19.40
C THR A 118 -3.55 9.42 -18.44
N ALA A 119 -3.93 10.58 -18.97
CA ALA A 119 -4.20 11.76 -18.11
C ALA A 119 -5.26 11.47 -17.04
N LEU A 120 -6.28 10.65 -17.36
CA LEU A 120 -7.31 10.24 -16.41
C LEU A 120 -6.73 9.34 -15.32
N GLN A 121 -5.91 8.35 -15.67
CA GLN A 121 -5.24 7.48 -14.71
C GLN A 121 -4.27 8.26 -13.83
N LYS A 122 -3.49 9.20 -14.38
CA LYS A 122 -2.62 10.10 -13.62
C LYS A 122 -3.41 10.92 -12.60
N LYS A 123 -4.55 11.49 -13.01
CA LYS A 123 -5.44 12.24 -12.11
C LYS A 123 -6.04 11.36 -11.01
N ALA A 124 -6.41 10.12 -11.34
CA ALA A 124 -6.92 9.15 -10.37
C ALA A 124 -5.84 8.76 -9.34
N LEU A 125 -4.63 8.47 -9.80
CA LEU A 125 -3.48 8.15 -8.96
C LEU A 125 -3.11 9.33 -8.04
N TYR A 126 -3.06 10.55 -8.57
CA TYR A 126 -2.84 11.77 -7.79
C TYR A 126 -3.86 11.87 -6.64
N LYS A 127 -5.16 11.74 -6.95
CA LYS A 127 -6.21 11.77 -5.92
C LYS A 127 -6.11 10.62 -4.92
N ALA A 128 -5.66 9.43 -5.33
CA ALA A 128 -5.46 8.30 -4.41
C ALA A 128 -4.33 8.60 -3.41
N ASN A 129 -3.21 9.17 -3.87
CA ASN A 129 -2.10 9.57 -3.01
C ASN A 129 -2.52 10.66 -2.01
N LEU A 130 -3.26 11.68 -2.47
CA LEU A 130 -3.82 12.71 -1.58
C LEU A 130 -4.70 12.11 -0.47
N ARG A 131 -5.53 11.11 -0.79
CA ARG A 131 -6.37 10.43 0.21
C ARG A 131 -5.54 9.67 1.24
N LYS A 132 -4.49 8.96 0.80
CA LYS A 132 -3.59 8.22 1.69
C LYS A 132 -2.88 9.16 2.67
N GLU A 133 -2.33 10.25 2.16
CA GLU A 133 -1.64 11.26 2.98
C GLU A 133 -2.61 11.99 3.92
N LEU A 134 -3.82 12.30 3.46
CA LEU A 134 -4.86 12.92 4.30
C LEU A 134 -5.16 12.08 5.54
N ILE A 135 -5.22 10.75 5.43
CA ILE A 135 -5.45 9.87 6.58
C ILE A 135 -4.34 10.04 7.63
N SER A 136 -3.08 10.04 7.21
CA SER A 136 -1.93 10.23 8.11
C SER A 136 -1.96 11.62 8.76
N LEU A 137 -2.11 12.67 7.97
CA LEU A 137 -2.13 14.05 8.45
C LEU A 137 -3.31 14.34 9.37
N SER A 138 -4.48 13.77 9.07
CA SER A 138 -5.68 13.93 9.90
C SER A 138 -5.49 13.35 11.31
N LYS A 139 -4.72 12.26 11.45
CA LYS A 139 -4.39 11.66 12.75
C LYS A 139 -3.41 12.53 13.54
N ASN A 140 -2.49 13.19 12.84
CA ASN A 140 -1.45 14.02 13.44
C ASN A 140 -1.88 15.49 13.65
N CYS A 141 -3.01 15.90 13.06
CA CYS A 141 -3.56 17.25 13.24
C CYS A 141 -4.10 17.45 14.67
N ASN A 142 -3.38 18.25 15.44
CA ASN A 142 -3.73 18.65 16.81
C ASN A 142 -3.23 20.08 17.09
N ILE A 143 -3.53 20.61 18.28
CA ILE A 143 -3.21 22.00 18.67
C ILE A 143 -1.69 22.27 18.67
N GLY A 144 -0.84 21.25 18.85
CA GLY A 144 0.62 21.39 18.78
C GLY A 144 1.22 21.17 17.39
N ASN A 145 0.41 20.84 16.38
CA ASN A 145 0.89 20.49 15.04
C ASN A 145 0.02 21.11 13.95
N GLY A 146 0.12 22.45 13.83
CA GLY A 146 -0.59 23.24 12.83
C GLY A 146 -0.24 22.88 11.38
N GLU A 147 1.02 22.47 11.12
CA GLU A 147 1.46 22.03 9.79
C GLU A 147 0.70 20.77 9.32
N SER A 148 0.49 19.79 10.20
CA SER A 148 -0.30 18.60 9.83
C SER A 148 -1.76 18.95 9.56
N CYS A 149 -2.33 19.90 10.31
CA CYS A 149 -3.67 20.40 10.06
C CYS A 149 -3.78 21.16 8.73
N TRP A 150 -2.80 22.02 8.42
CA TRP A 150 -2.70 22.69 7.13
C TRP A 150 -2.57 21.67 5.98
N GLY A 151 -1.69 20.68 6.14
CA GLY A 151 -1.51 19.57 5.22
C GLY A 151 -2.80 18.79 4.95
N ALA A 152 -3.62 18.56 5.98
CA ALA A 152 -4.92 17.93 5.86
C ALA A 152 -5.97 18.84 5.18
N ALA A 153 -5.91 20.15 5.41
CA ALA A 153 -6.82 21.12 4.84
C ALA A 153 -6.69 21.21 3.31
N TRP A 154 -5.47 21.40 2.80
CA TRP A 154 -5.28 21.53 1.35
C TRP A 154 -5.59 20.24 0.59
N ARG A 155 -5.21 19.07 1.14
CA ARG A 155 -5.57 17.78 0.53
C ARG A 155 -7.08 17.57 0.49
N SER A 156 -7.77 18.00 1.54
CA SER A 156 -9.24 17.99 1.57
C SER A 156 -9.83 18.90 0.49
N SER A 157 -9.27 20.09 0.31
CA SER A 157 -9.67 21.02 -0.76
C SER A 157 -9.43 20.45 -2.16
N ALA A 158 -8.23 19.92 -2.44
CA ALA A 158 -7.89 19.29 -3.71
C ALA A 158 -8.75 18.05 -4.03
N LEU A 159 -9.27 17.37 -2.99
CA LEU A 159 -10.24 16.28 -3.10
C LEU A 159 -11.70 16.76 -3.21
N ASN A 160 -11.95 18.07 -3.27
CA ASN A 160 -13.26 18.72 -3.28
C ASN A 160 -14.10 18.43 -2.01
N LYS A 161 -13.46 18.09 -0.89
CA LYS A 161 -14.08 17.90 0.42
C LYS A 161 -14.08 19.21 1.21
N LYS A 162 -14.88 20.18 0.75
CA LYS A 162 -14.86 21.57 1.23
C LYS A 162 -15.05 21.69 2.75
N GLU A 163 -16.02 20.97 3.32
CA GLU A 163 -16.29 20.99 4.77
C GLU A 163 -15.09 20.54 5.60
N ASN A 164 -14.45 19.44 5.19
CA ASN A 164 -13.25 18.94 5.86
C ASN A 164 -12.10 19.96 5.72
N ALA A 165 -11.97 20.59 4.56
CA ALA A 165 -10.94 21.58 4.33
C ALA A 165 -11.07 22.77 5.28
N TYR A 166 -12.28 23.33 5.46
CA TYR A 166 -12.52 24.40 6.44
C TYR A 166 -12.26 23.96 7.87
N ALA A 167 -12.71 22.75 8.24
CA ALA A 167 -12.52 22.24 9.60
C ALA A 167 -11.04 22.06 9.94
N PHE A 168 -10.23 21.52 9.02
CA PHE A 168 -8.78 21.37 9.22
C PHE A 168 -8.05 22.70 9.16
N LEU A 169 -8.48 23.63 8.31
CA LEU A 169 -7.89 24.96 8.22
C LEU A 169 -8.09 25.76 9.52
N GLU A 170 -9.29 25.72 10.09
CA GLU A 170 -9.55 26.35 11.39
C GLU A 170 -8.71 25.71 12.50
N LYS A 171 -8.54 24.38 12.49
CA LYS A 171 -7.64 23.69 13.43
C LYS A 171 -6.19 24.14 13.26
N ALA A 172 -5.72 24.33 12.02
CA ALA A 172 -4.38 24.82 11.75
C ALA A 172 -4.16 26.21 12.36
N PHE A 173 -5.12 27.13 12.18
CA PHE A 173 -5.04 28.47 12.78
C PHE A 173 -5.08 28.43 14.31
N LYS A 174 -5.94 27.60 14.90
CA LYS A 174 -5.99 27.37 16.36
C LYS A 174 -4.68 26.79 16.90
N ALA A 175 -3.97 26.00 16.09
CA ALA A 175 -2.66 25.43 16.39
C ALA A 175 -1.50 26.40 16.14
N GLY A 176 -1.76 27.65 15.75
CA GLY A 176 -0.74 28.69 15.57
C GLY A 176 -0.10 28.72 14.18
N TRP A 177 -0.61 27.98 13.20
CA TRP A 177 -0.15 28.08 11.81
C TRP A 177 -0.58 29.44 11.22
N LYS A 178 0.39 30.23 10.73
CA LYS A 178 0.18 31.64 10.32
C LYS A 178 0.89 32.03 9.01
N ASN A 179 1.15 31.07 8.11
CA ASN A 179 1.80 31.38 6.83
C ASN A 179 0.79 31.97 5.82
N TRP A 180 0.45 33.26 6.02
CA TRP A 180 -0.61 33.94 5.27
C TRP A 180 -0.29 34.11 3.79
N GLU A 181 0.96 34.39 3.44
CA GLU A 181 1.40 34.53 2.05
C GLU A 181 1.26 33.21 1.29
N HIS A 182 1.64 32.09 1.92
CA HIS A 182 1.46 30.76 1.34
C HIS A 182 -0.04 30.44 1.15
N LEU A 183 -0.87 30.75 2.16
CA LEU A 183 -2.31 30.53 2.09
C LEU A 183 -2.98 31.30 0.92
N GLU A 184 -2.54 32.52 0.63
CA GLU A 184 -3.13 33.35 -0.43
C GLU A 184 -2.73 32.90 -1.83
N SER A 185 -1.57 32.25 -1.97
CA SER A 185 -1.00 31.85 -3.27
C SER A 185 -1.19 30.38 -3.63
N ASP A 186 -1.35 29.48 -2.64
CA ASP A 186 -1.43 28.01 -2.82
C ASP A 186 -2.55 27.51 -3.77
N LYS A 187 -2.19 26.99 -4.93
CA LYS A 187 -3.14 26.49 -5.92
C LYS A 187 -4.00 25.32 -5.40
N ASP A 188 -3.55 24.58 -4.40
CA ASP A 188 -4.26 23.40 -3.90
C ASP A 188 -5.52 23.73 -3.09
N ILE A 189 -5.64 24.96 -2.59
CA ILE A 189 -6.83 25.46 -1.90
C ILE A 189 -7.72 26.37 -2.75
N GLU A 190 -7.46 26.48 -4.05
CA GLU A 190 -8.25 27.32 -4.97
C GLU A 190 -9.75 27.03 -4.87
N VAL A 191 -10.13 25.76 -4.69
CA VAL A 191 -11.51 25.28 -4.55
C VAL A 191 -12.27 25.95 -3.40
N ILE A 192 -11.58 26.37 -2.34
CA ILE A 192 -12.18 27.02 -1.16
C ILE A 192 -11.81 28.49 -1.01
N ARG A 193 -10.68 28.94 -1.58
CA ARG A 193 -10.11 30.29 -1.36
C ARG A 193 -11.09 31.43 -1.62
N ASN A 194 -11.82 31.38 -2.72
CA ASN A 194 -12.67 32.50 -3.14
C ASN A 194 -14.06 32.50 -2.51
N THR A 195 -14.32 31.61 -1.56
CA THR A 195 -15.62 31.51 -0.88
C THR A 195 -15.73 32.49 0.28
N ASP A 196 -16.95 32.93 0.60
CA ASP A 196 -17.20 33.82 1.73
C ASP A 196 -16.79 33.19 3.07
N ARG A 197 -17.00 31.87 3.20
CA ARG A 197 -16.58 31.11 4.38
C ARG A 197 -15.07 31.15 4.59
N PHE A 198 -14.28 31.03 3.53
CA PHE A 198 -12.83 31.14 3.63
C PHE A 198 -12.41 32.55 4.08
N LYS A 199 -12.95 33.59 3.43
CA LYS A 199 -12.64 34.99 3.78
C LYS A 199 -12.98 35.31 5.23
N ALA A 200 -14.16 34.87 5.70
CA ALA A 200 -14.59 35.03 7.08
C ALA A 200 -13.64 34.30 8.06
N LEU A 201 -13.23 33.07 7.72
CA LEU A 201 -12.31 32.30 8.53
C LEU A 201 -10.93 32.96 8.63
N VAL A 202 -10.36 33.44 7.51
CA VAL A 202 -9.07 34.13 7.52
C VAL A 202 -9.14 35.42 8.33
N SER A 203 -10.17 36.26 8.12
CA SER A 203 -10.37 37.51 8.85
C SER A 203 -10.46 37.30 10.37
N LYS A 204 -11.10 36.21 10.81
CA LYS A 204 -11.20 35.82 12.23
C LYS A 204 -9.84 35.61 12.90
N TYR A 205 -8.84 35.10 12.17
CA TYR A 205 -7.54 34.67 12.72
C TYR A 205 -6.34 35.56 12.34
N ARG A 206 -6.48 36.46 11.35
CA ARG A 206 -5.42 37.36 10.88
C ARG A 206 -5.31 38.67 11.70
N LYS A 207 -5.72 38.64 12.98
CA LYS A 207 -5.62 39.81 13.88
C LYS A 207 -4.18 40.07 14.30
#